data_AF-S0EDQ2-F1
#
_entry.id   AF-S0EDQ2-F1
#
_cell.length_a   1.000
_cell.length_b   1.000
_cell.length_c   1.000
_cell.angle_alpha   90.00
_cell.angle_beta   90.00
_cell.angle_gamma   90.00
#
_symmetry.space_group_name_H-M   'P 1'
#
loop_
_entity.id
_entity.type
_entity.pdbx_description
1 polymer ?
#
loop_
_entity_poly.entity_id
_entity_poly.type
_entity_poly.pdbx_seq_one_letter_code
_entity_poly.pdbx_strand_id
1 'polypeptide(L)'
;MTPTSLISSLPRISLPFPFSLAIVAHRTGIPDTVIALLTAGAEREKLVVVIASLAQGRPSLAVGNIIGSAISNILGAFSLGLLFRPTGSHVEFDRVLDSLAICLLGYVLSHAAINITDAIGISYIVFGVVVLAIATTRPEKFIAVLSGNRGHVGILVANTVGSNVFLLSLFLGIVMVDTSGNFDGGNIDVPELFVLWGSTLAITITVWYGDKFDPSIGGVMLSAYIVLIVSEFTVIRHNADSLPLC
;
A
#
# COMPACT_ATOMS: atom_id res chain seq x y z
N MET A 1 0.43 -29.23 20.85
CA MET A 1 -0.81 -28.44 20.71
C MET A 1 -1.08 -28.29 19.22
N THR A 2 -2.18 -28.84 18.73
CA THR A 2 -2.54 -28.73 17.30
C THR A 2 -3.07 -27.32 17.02
N PRO A 3 -2.77 -26.71 15.86
CA PRO A 3 -3.20 -25.35 15.50
C PRO A 3 -4.73 -25.14 15.48
N THR A 4 -5.50 -26.22 15.58
CA THR A 4 -6.96 -26.23 15.67
C THR A 4 -7.53 -25.66 16.97
N SER A 5 -6.81 -25.71 18.11
CA SER A 5 -7.37 -25.31 19.41
C SER A 5 -7.33 -23.80 19.68
N LEU A 6 -6.61 -23.02 18.86
CA LEU A 6 -6.42 -21.57 19.05
C LEU A 6 -7.44 -20.72 18.28
N ILE A 7 -8.17 -21.33 17.33
CA ILE A 7 -9.13 -20.64 16.44
C ILE A 7 -10.58 -20.90 16.90
N SER A 8 -10.84 -21.99 17.63
CA SER A 8 -12.18 -22.29 18.19
C SER A 8 -12.59 -21.37 19.33
N SER A 9 -11.67 -20.56 19.88
CA SER A 9 -11.92 -19.59 20.94
C SER A 9 -12.20 -18.17 20.46
N LEU A 10 -12.14 -17.90 19.14
CA LEU A 10 -12.41 -16.55 18.62
C LEU A 10 -13.93 -16.28 18.56
N PRO A 11 -14.42 -15.20 19.18
CA PRO A 11 -15.84 -14.85 19.17
C PRO A 11 -16.32 -14.60 17.74
N ARG A 12 -17.52 -15.09 17.45
CA ARG A 12 -18.15 -15.16 16.12
C ARG A 12 -18.70 -13.80 15.64
N ILE A 13 -18.08 -12.70 16.05
CA ILE A 13 -18.58 -11.33 15.88
C ILE A 13 -17.71 -10.61 14.84
N SER A 14 -18.32 -10.38 13.66
CA SER A 14 -17.88 -9.49 12.58
C SER A 14 -16.37 -9.50 12.28
N LEU A 15 -15.91 -10.45 11.47
CA LEU A 15 -14.55 -10.38 10.92
C LEU A 15 -14.54 -9.44 9.69
N PRO A 16 -13.55 -8.54 9.57
CA PRO A 16 -13.39 -7.72 8.37
C PRO A 16 -13.26 -8.62 7.13
N PHE A 17 -13.78 -8.15 6.00
CA PHE A 17 -13.91 -8.90 4.74
C PHE A 17 -12.65 -9.67 4.28
N PRO A 18 -11.42 -9.12 4.37
CA PRO A 18 -10.21 -9.89 4.04
C PRO A 18 -10.01 -11.14 4.93
N PHE A 19 -10.49 -11.13 6.17
CA PHE A 19 -10.45 -12.28 7.08
C PHE A 19 -11.67 -13.19 6.97
N SER A 20 -12.83 -12.66 6.57
CA SER A 20 -13.98 -13.50 6.19
C SER A 20 -13.64 -14.41 5.01
N LEU A 21 -12.85 -13.90 4.05
CA LEU A 21 -12.34 -14.70 2.93
C LEU A 21 -11.39 -15.81 3.40
N ALA A 22 -10.49 -15.50 4.35
CA ALA A 22 -9.59 -16.49 4.94
C ALA A 22 -10.32 -17.60 5.71
N ILE A 23 -11.41 -17.28 6.41
CA ILE A 23 -12.22 -18.25 7.16
C ILE A 23 -13.01 -19.16 6.22
N VAL A 24 -13.60 -18.61 5.16
CA VAL A 24 -14.30 -19.40 4.13
C VAL A 24 -13.31 -20.29 3.39
N ALA A 25 -12.12 -19.77 3.07
CA ALA A 25 -11.11 -20.49 2.31
C ALA A 25 -10.46 -21.66 3.08
N HIS A 26 -10.25 -21.52 4.40
CA HIS A 26 -9.77 -22.64 5.23
C HIS A 26 -10.82 -23.76 5.35
N ARG A 27 -12.09 -23.46 5.10
CA ARG A 27 -13.17 -24.47 5.04
C ARG A 27 -13.27 -25.16 3.67
N THR A 28 -12.71 -24.58 2.61
CA THR A 28 -12.81 -25.07 1.23
C THR A 28 -11.51 -25.67 0.68
N GLY A 29 -10.40 -25.64 1.44
CA GLY A 29 -9.13 -26.26 1.05
C GLY A 29 -8.31 -25.44 0.05
N ILE A 30 -8.55 -24.13 -0.03
CA ILE A 30 -7.83 -23.21 -0.91
C ILE A 30 -6.43 -22.91 -0.34
N PRO A 31 -5.36 -22.85 -1.16
CA PRO A 31 -4.01 -22.52 -0.68
C PRO A 31 -3.93 -21.11 -0.04
N ASP A 32 -3.14 -20.97 1.03
CA ASP A 32 -2.94 -19.70 1.74
C ASP A 32 -2.40 -18.57 0.86
N THR A 33 -1.64 -18.91 -0.20
CA THR A 33 -1.15 -17.96 -1.20
C THR A 33 -2.26 -17.38 -2.06
N VAL A 34 -3.28 -18.16 -2.40
CA VAL A 34 -4.45 -17.70 -3.15
C VAL A 34 -5.31 -16.79 -2.27
N ILE A 35 -5.45 -17.13 -0.99
CA ILE A 35 -6.12 -16.26 -0.02
C ILE A 35 -5.39 -14.93 0.08
N ALA A 36 -4.06 -14.96 0.25
CA ALA A 36 -3.23 -13.76 0.30
C ALA A 36 -3.40 -12.88 -0.94
N LEU A 37 -3.44 -13.48 -2.13
CA LEU A 37 -3.67 -12.78 -3.39
C LEU A 37 -5.06 -12.12 -3.46
N LEU A 38 -6.11 -12.82 -3.03
CA LEU A 38 -7.48 -12.29 -3.04
C LEU A 38 -7.69 -11.21 -1.97
N THR A 39 -7.11 -11.41 -0.79
CA THR A 39 -7.08 -10.43 0.30
C THR A 39 -6.35 -9.15 -0.14
N ALA A 40 -5.28 -9.29 -0.91
CA ALA A 40 -4.54 -8.17 -1.47
C ALA A 40 -5.34 -7.33 -2.49
N GLY A 41 -6.39 -7.88 -3.09
CA GLY A 41 -7.32 -7.12 -3.92
C GLY A 41 -8.39 -6.37 -3.14
N ALA A 42 -8.55 -6.65 -1.85
CA ALA A 42 -9.58 -6.05 -1.00
C ALA A 42 -9.08 -4.77 -0.30
N GLU A 43 -8.51 -3.83 -1.07
CA GLU A 43 -7.88 -2.60 -0.57
C GLU A 43 -8.88 -1.44 -0.47
N ARG A 44 -9.81 -1.57 0.49
CA ARG A 44 -10.93 -0.63 0.68
C ARG A 44 -10.44 0.79 0.93
N GLU A 45 -9.35 0.92 1.67
CA GLU A 45 -8.75 2.18 2.07
C GLU A 45 -8.26 2.97 0.85
N LYS A 46 -7.68 2.28 -0.14
CA LYS A 46 -7.22 2.90 -1.39
C LYS A 46 -8.38 3.16 -2.34
N LEU A 47 -9.34 2.25 -2.43
CA LEU A 47 -10.56 2.45 -3.21
C LEU A 47 -11.33 3.70 -2.75
N VAL A 48 -11.46 3.90 -1.43
CA VAL A 48 -12.12 5.10 -0.85
C VAL A 48 -11.40 6.37 -1.31
N VAL A 49 -10.07 6.38 -1.27
CA VAL A 49 -9.29 7.54 -1.73
C VAL A 49 -9.45 7.79 -3.22
N VAL A 50 -9.43 6.75 -4.04
CA VAL A 50 -9.62 6.86 -5.50
C VAL A 50 -10.99 7.45 -5.80
N ILE A 51 -12.05 6.88 -5.22
CA ILE A 51 -13.43 7.36 -5.42
C ILE A 51 -13.56 8.81 -4.93
N ALA A 52 -13.04 9.12 -3.74
CA ALA A 52 -13.10 10.47 -3.21
C ALA A 52 -12.37 11.47 -4.11
N SER A 53 -11.20 11.12 -4.64
CA SER A 53 -10.42 11.98 -5.52
C SER A 53 -11.13 12.22 -6.86
N LEU A 54 -11.74 11.18 -7.45
CA LEU A 54 -12.53 11.29 -8.67
C LEU A 54 -13.81 12.10 -8.44
N ALA A 55 -14.53 11.85 -7.34
CA ALA A 55 -15.72 12.61 -6.97
C ALA A 55 -15.44 14.11 -6.76
N GLN A 56 -14.20 14.45 -6.38
CA GLN A 56 -13.74 15.83 -6.22
C GLN A 56 -13.13 16.42 -7.51
N GLY A 57 -13.17 15.68 -8.63
CA GLY A 57 -12.62 16.13 -9.91
C GLY A 57 -11.09 16.25 -9.94
N ARG A 58 -10.38 15.51 -9.06
CA ARG A 58 -8.91 15.55 -8.94
C ARG A 58 -8.28 14.18 -9.24
N PRO A 59 -8.34 13.71 -10.50
CA PRO A 59 -7.80 12.40 -10.88
C PRO A 59 -6.29 12.28 -10.65
N SER A 60 -5.55 13.38 -10.76
CA SER A 60 -4.11 13.45 -10.50
C SER A 60 -3.73 13.04 -9.07
N LEU A 61 -4.57 13.39 -8.08
CA LEU A 61 -4.40 12.93 -6.69
C LEU A 61 -4.61 11.41 -6.56
N ALA A 62 -5.59 10.87 -7.30
CA ALA A 62 -5.88 9.44 -7.33
C ALA A 62 -4.71 8.65 -7.93
N VAL A 63 -4.20 9.09 -9.08
CA VAL A 63 -3.04 8.49 -9.77
C VAL A 63 -1.82 8.53 -8.87
N GLY A 64 -1.53 9.68 -8.26
CA GLY A 64 -0.41 9.81 -7.34
C GLY A 64 -0.50 8.82 -6.19
N ASN A 65 -1.67 8.71 -5.53
CA ASN A 65 -1.87 7.75 -4.46
C ASN A 65 -1.72 6.29 -4.93
N ILE A 66 -2.20 5.94 -6.13
CA ILE A 66 -2.06 4.58 -6.69
C ILE A 66 -0.57 4.24 -6.90
N ILE A 67 0.18 5.12 -7.58
CA ILE A 67 1.59 4.90 -7.90
C ILE A 67 2.43 4.87 -6.63
N GLY A 68 2.25 5.86 -5.75
CA GLY A 68 2.94 5.91 -4.47
C GLY A 68 2.62 4.70 -3.59
N SER A 69 1.37 4.22 -3.62
CA SER A 69 0.99 3.01 -2.88
C SER A 69 1.69 1.77 -3.42
N ALA A 70 1.83 1.64 -4.74
CA ALA A 70 2.58 0.54 -5.35
C ALA A 70 4.07 0.58 -4.95
N ILE A 71 4.70 1.76 -5.01
CA ILE A 71 6.10 1.95 -4.58
C ILE A 71 6.26 1.62 -3.10
N SER A 72 5.39 2.16 -2.24
CA SER A 72 5.39 1.94 -0.79
C SER A 72 5.16 0.47 -0.42
N ASN A 73 4.37 -0.25 -1.21
CA ASN A 73 4.12 -1.67 -0.99
C ASN A 73 5.36 -2.52 -1.32
N ILE A 74 6.04 -2.21 -2.43
CA ILE A 74 7.25 -2.95 -2.85
C ILE A 74 8.45 -2.59 -1.98
N LEU A 75 8.78 -1.31 -1.83
CA LEU A 75 10.00 -0.89 -1.15
C LEU A 75 9.80 -0.74 0.37
N GLY A 76 8.57 -0.54 0.83
CA GLY A 76 8.24 -0.43 2.25
C GLY A 76 7.74 -1.76 2.83
N ALA A 77 6.53 -2.17 2.45
CA ALA A 77 5.85 -3.31 3.09
C ALA A 77 6.62 -4.63 2.89
N PHE A 78 6.89 -5.02 1.64
CA PHE A 78 7.65 -6.25 1.35
C PHE A 78 9.02 -6.26 2.03
N SER A 79 9.71 -5.13 1.97
CA SER A 79 11.01 -4.92 2.57
C SER A 79 11.01 -5.09 4.09
N LEU A 80 10.02 -4.52 4.78
CA LEU A 80 9.80 -4.72 6.21
C LEU A 80 9.49 -6.20 6.50
N GLY A 81 8.65 -6.84 5.68
CA GLY A 81 8.36 -8.26 5.80
C GLY A 81 9.60 -9.16 5.68
N LEU A 82 10.61 -8.77 4.89
CA LEU A 82 11.89 -9.48 4.82
C LEU A 82 12.82 -9.23 6.02
N LEU A 83 12.77 -8.03 6.61
CA LEU A 83 13.62 -7.63 7.74
C LEU A 83 13.14 -8.21 9.08
N PHE A 84 11.83 -8.30 9.29
CA PHE A 84 11.26 -8.78 10.56
C PHE A 84 11.20 -10.31 10.61
N ARG A 85 12.12 -10.90 11.38
CA ARG A 85 12.19 -12.34 11.72
C ARG A 85 11.42 -12.67 13.02
N PRO A 86 11.10 -13.96 13.27
CA PRO A 86 10.20 -14.40 14.35
C PRO A 86 10.61 -13.84 15.71
N THR A 87 9.83 -12.90 16.20
CA THR A 87 9.82 -12.45 17.59
C THR A 87 8.41 -12.71 18.09
N GLY A 88 8.31 -13.55 19.13
CA GLY A 88 7.08 -14.20 19.61
C GLY A 88 6.07 -13.28 20.31
N SER A 89 5.83 -12.07 19.79
CA SER A 89 4.81 -11.17 20.32
C SER A 89 3.48 -11.37 19.58
N HIS A 90 2.47 -11.84 20.32
CA HIS A 90 1.09 -11.82 19.88
C HIS A 90 0.57 -10.39 19.97
N VAL A 91 0.45 -9.72 18.83
CA VAL A 91 -0.25 -8.44 18.74
C VAL A 91 -1.69 -8.74 18.33
N GLU A 92 -2.61 -8.67 19.29
CA GLU A 92 -4.05 -8.73 19.02
C GLU A 92 -4.58 -7.32 18.80
N PHE A 93 -5.14 -7.09 17.61
CA PHE A 93 -5.84 -5.87 17.23
C PHE A 93 -7.33 -6.16 17.08
N ASP A 94 -8.17 -5.18 17.43
CA ASP A 94 -9.61 -5.26 17.28
C ASP A 94 -10.01 -4.79 15.87
N ARG A 95 -10.13 -5.76 14.96
CA ARG A 95 -9.80 -5.62 13.53
C ARG A 95 -10.83 -4.87 12.68
N VAL A 96 -12.01 -4.56 13.20
CA VAL A 96 -13.07 -3.84 12.45
C VAL A 96 -12.96 -2.34 12.66
N LEU A 97 -12.71 -1.92 13.90
CA LEU A 97 -12.62 -0.50 14.24
C LEU A 97 -11.40 0.14 13.56
N ASP A 98 -10.29 -0.61 13.49
CA ASP A 98 -9.06 -0.16 12.83
C ASP A 98 -9.23 0.02 11.31
N SER A 99 -9.89 -0.91 10.61
CA SER A 99 -10.12 -0.79 9.16
C SER A 99 -11.07 0.38 8.85
N LEU A 100 -12.14 0.55 9.64
CA LEU A 100 -13.03 1.71 9.50
C LEU A 100 -12.31 3.03 9.79
N ALA A 101 -11.46 3.07 10.81
CA ALA A 101 -10.65 4.24 11.14
C ALA A 101 -9.69 4.60 10.01
N ILE A 102 -9.06 3.62 9.36
CA ILE A 102 -8.15 3.87 8.23
C ILE A 102 -8.94 4.31 6.98
N CYS A 103 -10.13 3.74 6.73
CA CYS A 103 -10.99 4.19 5.62
C CYS A 103 -11.46 5.64 5.82
N LEU A 104 -11.89 5.98 7.04
CA LEU A 104 -12.24 7.35 7.42
C LEU A 104 -11.04 8.29 7.30
N LEU A 105 -9.86 7.85 7.76
CA LEU A 105 -8.62 8.60 7.62
C LEU A 105 -8.30 8.86 6.14
N GLY A 106 -8.41 7.85 5.27
CA GLY A 106 -8.19 8.01 3.83
C GLY A 106 -9.15 9.01 3.20
N TYR A 107 -10.44 8.92 3.54
CA TYR A 107 -11.46 9.87 3.07
C TYR A 107 -11.15 11.30 3.52
N VAL A 108 -10.93 11.52 4.82
CA VAL A 108 -10.63 12.84 5.39
C VAL A 108 -9.32 13.38 4.83
N LEU A 109 -8.29 12.55 4.71
CA LEU A 109 -6.99 12.97 4.21
C LEU A 109 -7.05 13.31 2.73
N SER A 110 -7.87 12.63 1.93
CA SER A 110 -8.09 12.99 0.52
C SER A 110 -8.75 14.38 0.37
N HIS A 111 -9.72 14.71 1.23
CA HIS A 111 -10.33 16.05 1.26
C HIS A 111 -9.38 17.12 1.81
N ALA A 112 -8.60 16.77 2.85
CA ALA A 112 -7.61 17.69 3.41
C ALA A 112 -6.47 17.95 2.42
N ALA A 113 -6.07 16.93 1.64
CA ALA A 113 -5.03 17.03 0.62
C ALA A 113 -5.34 18.20 -0.32
N ILE A 114 -6.57 18.29 -0.82
CA ILE A 114 -7.07 19.35 -1.69
C ILE A 114 -6.78 20.74 -1.13
N ASN A 115 -7.27 20.98 0.09
CA ASN A 115 -7.13 22.28 0.74
C ASN A 115 -5.66 22.63 1.01
N ILE A 116 -4.84 21.62 1.34
CA ILE A 116 -3.41 21.80 1.63
C ILE A 116 -2.63 22.11 0.35
N THR A 117 -2.85 21.35 -0.73
CA THR A 117 -2.18 21.57 -2.00
C THR A 117 -2.59 22.89 -2.65
N ASP A 118 -3.84 23.33 -2.50
CA ASP A 118 -4.28 24.65 -2.96
C ASP A 118 -3.65 25.79 -2.14
N ALA A 119 -3.52 25.62 -0.83
CA ALA A 119 -2.94 26.64 0.05
C ALA A 119 -1.41 26.77 -0.10
N ILE A 120 -0.71 25.65 -0.36
CA ILE A 120 0.75 25.60 -0.41
C ILE A 120 1.26 25.53 -1.87
N GLY A 121 0.37 25.46 -2.87
CA GLY A 121 0.72 25.43 -4.29
C GLY A 121 1.56 24.21 -4.73
N ILE A 122 1.43 23.08 -4.01
CA ILE A 122 2.14 21.83 -4.33
C ILE A 122 1.30 20.97 -5.29
N SER A 123 1.96 20.22 -6.18
CA SER A 123 1.31 19.27 -7.08
C SER A 123 0.49 18.21 -6.34
N TYR A 124 -0.74 17.98 -6.83
CA TYR A 124 -1.63 16.90 -6.39
C TYR A 124 -0.99 15.52 -6.50
N ILE A 125 -0.20 15.30 -7.56
CA ILE A 125 0.46 14.02 -7.83
C ILE A 125 1.46 13.74 -6.72
N VAL A 126 2.36 14.68 -6.44
CA VAL A 126 3.42 14.53 -5.43
C VAL A 126 2.83 14.30 -4.03
N PHE A 127 1.79 15.06 -3.66
CA PHE A 127 1.09 14.84 -2.39
C PHE A 127 0.47 13.43 -2.32
N GLY A 128 -0.14 12.98 -3.42
CA GLY A 128 -0.68 11.64 -3.56
C GLY A 128 0.38 10.55 -3.42
N VAL A 129 1.49 10.68 -4.15
CA VAL A 129 2.60 9.71 -4.22
C VAL A 129 3.28 9.52 -2.86
N VAL A 130 3.39 10.57 -2.06
CA VAL A 130 4.11 10.51 -0.79
C VAL A 130 3.16 10.42 0.40
N VAL A 131 2.41 11.48 0.65
CA VAL A 131 1.68 11.65 1.91
C VAL A 131 0.49 10.71 1.97
N LEU A 132 -0.31 10.71 0.91
CA LEU A 132 -1.53 9.90 0.84
C LEU A 132 -1.19 8.41 0.76
N ALA A 133 -0.22 8.04 -0.08
CA ALA A 133 0.27 6.68 -0.20
C ALA A 133 0.84 6.10 1.10
N ILE A 134 1.66 6.86 1.84
CA ILE A 134 2.18 6.40 3.15
C ILE A 134 1.03 6.16 4.12
N ALA A 135 0.02 7.03 4.11
CA ALA A 135 -1.10 6.92 5.02
C ALA A 135 -1.99 5.72 4.72
N THR A 136 -2.24 5.43 3.45
CA THR A 136 -3.11 4.35 2.97
C THR A 136 -2.42 2.98 2.99
N THR A 137 -1.08 2.91 2.94
CA THR A 137 -0.31 1.64 2.91
C THR A 137 0.13 1.10 4.28
N ARG A 138 -0.35 1.70 5.37
CA ARG A 138 -0.05 1.23 6.73
C ARG A 138 -0.55 -0.21 7.01
N PRO A 139 -1.79 -0.60 6.66
CA PRO A 139 -2.25 -1.95 6.98
C PRO A 139 -1.45 -3.04 6.25
N GLU A 140 -0.97 -2.78 5.03
CA GLU A 140 -0.17 -3.70 4.24
C GLU A 140 1.22 -3.88 4.83
N LYS A 141 1.86 -2.80 5.28
CA LYS A 141 3.13 -2.87 6.02
C LYS A 141 2.99 -3.75 7.25
N PHE A 142 1.86 -3.66 7.95
CA PHE A 142 1.59 -4.51 9.10
C PHE A 142 1.39 -5.98 8.73
N ILE A 143 0.58 -6.29 7.71
CA ILE A 143 0.39 -7.66 7.20
C ILE A 143 1.71 -8.26 6.73
N ALA A 144 2.56 -7.45 6.08
CA ALA A 144 3.87 -7.86 5.60
C ALA A 144 4.80 -8.21 6.76
N VAL A 145 4.88 -7.36 7.78
CA VAL A 145 5.64 -7.64 9.01
C VAL A 145 5.12 -8.90 9.70
N LEU A 146 3.80 -9.07 9.82
CA LEU A 146 3.21 -10.25 10.46
C LEU A 146 3.52 -11.55 9.69
N SER A 147 3.45 -11.51 8.36
CA SER A 147 3.72 -12.65 7.48
C SER A 147 5.20 -13.03 7.50
N GLY A 148 6.08 -12.02 7.47
CA GLY A 148 7.53 -12.17 7.65
C GLY A 148 7.90 -12.77 9.00
N ASN A 149 7.32 -12.23 10.08
CA ASN A 149 7.53 -12.69 11.44
C ASN A 149 7.13 -14.16 11.64
N ARG A 150 6.08 -14.61 10.94
CA ARG A 150 5.62 -16.00 10.99
C ARG A 150 6.39 -16.93 10.04
N GLY A 151 7.38 -16.45 9.30
CA GLY A 151 8.12 -17.23 8.31
C GLY A 151 7.30 -17.62 7.06
N HIS A 152 6.15 -17.00 6.83
CA HIS A 152 5.28 -17.30 5.69
C HIS A 152 5.63 -16.39 4.50
N VAL A 153 6.84 -16.53 3.97
CA VAL A 153 7.35 -15.67 2.89
C VAL A 153 6.50 -15.77 1.61
N GLY A 154 5.92 -16.94 1.33
CA GLY A 154 4.99 -17.11 0.20
C GLY A 154 3.72 -16.24 0.33
N ILE A 155 3.20 -16.05 1.53
CA ILE A 155 2.05 -15.16 1.81
C ILE A 155 2.47 -13.70 1.64
N LEU A 156 3.67 -13.33 2.14
CA LEU A 156 4.24 -12.00 1.99
C LEU A 156 4.37 -11.59 0.51
N VAL A 157 4.95 -12.47 -0.32
CA VAL A 157 5.13 -12.24 -1.76
C VAL A 157 3.77 -12.15 -2.45
N ALA A 158 2.87 -13.11 -2.21
CA ALA A 158 1.55 -13.15 -2.84
C ALA A 158 0.72 -11.90 -2.50
N ASN A 159 0.78 -11.42 -1.25
CA ASN A 159 0.11 -10.19 -0.84
C ASN A 159 0.70 -8.97 -1.54
N THR A 160 2.03 -8.82 -1.54
CA THR A 160 2.70 -7.66 -2.16
C THR A 160 2.42 -7.60 -3.66
N VAL A 161 2.63 -8.71 -4.37
CA VAL A 161 2.44 -8.78 -5.82
C VAL A 161 0.96 -8.59 -6.18
N GLY A 162 0.06 -9.26 -5.47
CA GLY A 162 -1.39 -9.13 -5.66
C GLY A 162 -1.86 -7.68 -5.56
N SER A 163 -1.50 -7.02 -4.46
CA SER A 163 -1.86 -5.62 -4.19
C SER A 163 -1.43 -4.69 -5.33
N ASN A 164 -0.19 -4.83 -5.82
CA ASN A 164 0.30 -4.00 -6.91
C ASN A 164 -0.41 -4.29 -8.23
N VAL A 165 -0.74 -5.55 -8.52
CA VAL A 165 -1.52 -5.91 -9.69
C VAL A 165 -2.90 -5.25 -9.61
N PHE A 166 -3.61 -5.34 -8.48
CA PHE A 166 -4.92 -4.70 -8.33
C PHE A 166 -4.85 -3.17 -8.40
N LEU A 167 -3.86 -2.54 -7.77
CA LEU A 167 -3.63 -1.10 -7.82
C LEU A 167 -3.44 -0.59 -9.26
N LEU A 168 -2.50 -1.20 -9.99
CA LEU A 168 -2.09 -0.73 -11.31
C LEU A 168 -3.04 -1.17 -12.42
N SER A 169 -3.76 -2.29 -12.26
CA SER A 169 -4.72 -2.75 -13.28
C SER A 169 -6.14 -2.25 -13.02
N LEU A 170 -6.65 -2.44 -11.80
CA LEU A 170 -8.06 -2.18 -11.48
C LEU A 170 -8.26 -0.70 -11.14
N PHE A 171 -7.55 -0.16 -10.15
CA PHE A 171 -7.80 1.23 -9.73
C PHE A 171 -7.32 2.25 -10.76
N LEU A 172 -6.13 2.05 -11.34
CA LEU A 172 -5.68 2.91 -12.42
C LEU A 172 -6.61 2.79 -13.65
N GLY A 173 -7.11 1.59 -13.94
CA GLY A 173 -8.11 1.37 -14.98
C GLY A 173 -9.41 2.16 -14.73
N ILE A 174 -9.92 2.16 -13.50
CA ILE A 174 -11.08 2.98 -13.10
C ILE A 174 -10.83 4.47 -13.36
N VAL A 175 -9.67 4.98 -12.95
CA VAL A 175 -9.30 6.39 -13.16
C VAL A 175 -9.24 6.72 -14.65
N MET A 176 -8.63 5.87 -15.47
CA MET A 176 -8.52 6.09 -16.92
C MET A 176 -9.88 6.12 -17.62
N VAL A 177 -10.82 5.26 -17.21
CA VAL A 177 -12.18 5.22 -17.74
C VAL A 177 -12.97 6.48 -17.36
N ASP A 178 -12.86 6.91 -16.11
CA ASP A 178 -13.58 8.09 -15.60
C ASP A 178 -13.05 9.39 -16.23
N THR A 179 -11.73 9.52 -16.32
CA THR A 179 -11.04 10.75 -16.75
C THR A 179 -10.99 10.90 -18.28
N SER A 180 -11.37 9.87 -19.05
CA SER A 180 -11.26 9.83 -20.52
C SER A 180 -9.87 10.23 -21.05
N GLY A 181 -8.82 10.04 -20.24
CA GLY A 181 -7.43 10.38 -20.54
C GLY A 181 -7.01 11.84 -20.32
N ASN A 182 -7.86 12.72 -19.77
CA ASN A 182 -7.54 14.13 -19.57
C ASN A 182 -7.16 14.44 -18.10
N PHE A 183 -5.86 14.51 -17.80
CA PHE A 183 -5.39 14.79 -16.44
C PHE A 183 -5.21 16.30 -16.20
N ASP A 184 -5.98 16.85 -15.26
CA ASP A 184 -5.76 18.21 -14.76
C ASP A 184 -4.64 18.20 -13.70
N GLY A 185 -3.55 18.90 -13.95
CA GLY A 185 -2.57 19.23 -12.90
C GLY A 185 -1.23 18.50 -12.90
N GLY A 186 -0.76 18.00 -14.06
CA GLY A 186 0.63 17.56 -14.26
C GLY A 186 0.77 16.14 -14.77
N ASN A 187 1.95 15.81 -15.29
CA ASN A 187 2.33 14.44 -15.63
C ASN A 187 2.96 13.76 -14.41
N ILE A 188 2.92 12.43 -14.40
CA ILE A 188 3.77 11.62 -13.52
C ILE A 188 5.22 11.93 -13.90
N ASP A 189 6.03 12.28 -12.90
CA ASP A 189 7.43 12.59 -13.12
C ASP A 189 8.19 11.30 -13.48
N VAL A 190 9.12 11.46 -14.40
CA VAL A 190 9.99 10.38 -14.90
C VAL A 190 10.70 9.60 -13.77
N PRO A 191 11.19 10.23 -12.67
CA PRO A 191 11.81 9.53 -11.55
C PRO A 191 10.87 8.55 -10.83
N GLU A 192 9.60 8.92 -10.64
CA GLU A 192 8.62 8.08 -9.93
C GLU A 192 8.33 6.82 -10.73
N LEU A 193 8.22 6.97 -12.05
CA LEU A 193 8.09 5.85 -12.97
C LEU A 193 9.36 4.97 -12.91
N PHE A 194 10.56 5.53 -13.00
CA PHE A 194 11.79 4.75 -12.88
C PHE A 194 11.88 3.97 -11.57
N VAL A 195 11.46 4.56 -10.45
CA VAL A 195 11.47 3.87 -9.15
C VAL A 195 10.39 2.78 -9.09
N LEU A 196 9.21 2.99 -9.68
CA LEU A 196 8.20 1.95 -9.78
C LEU A 196 8.71 0.75 -10.60
N TRP A 197 9.29 0.99 -11.77
CA TRP A 197 9.86 -0.06 -12.62
C TRP A 197 11.06 -0.74 -11.97
N GLY A 198 11.96 0.04 -11.36
CA GLY A 198 13.13 -0.45 -10.65
C GLY A 198 12.78 -1.31 -9.42
N SER A 199 11.79 -0.88 -8.63
CA SER A 199 11.29 -1.64 -7.49
C SER A 199 10.61 -2.94 -7.91
N THR A 200 9.80 -2.90 -8.98
CA THR A 200 9.19 -4.10 -9.58
C THR A 200 10.25 -5.10 -10.03
N LEU A 201 11.31 -4.63 -10.69
CA LEU A 201 12.42 -5.47 -11.10
C LEU A 201 13.17 -6.05 -9.89
N ALA A 202 13.39 -5.26 -8.83
CA ALA A 202 14.05 -5.71 -7.61
C ALA A 202 13.27 -6.82 -6.89
N ILE A 203 11.94 -6.69 -6.75
CA ILE A 203 11.12 -7.76 -6.15
C ILE A 203 11.09 -9.00 -7.04
N THR A 204 11.02 -8.85 -8.37
CA THR A 204 11.09 -9.98 -9.30
C THR A 204 12.40 -10.75 -9.15
N ILE A 205 13.56 -10.06 -9.12
CA ILE A 205 14.87 -10.68 -8.91
C ILE A 205 14.91 -11.42 -7.57
N THR A 206 14.41 -10.79 -6.51
CA THR A 206 14.39 -11.38 -5.16
C THR A 206 13.58 -12.68 -5.11
N VAL A 207 12.44 -12.73 -5.80
CA VAL A 207 11.59 -13.92 -5.90
C VAL A 207 12.24 -15.01 -6.76
N TRP A 208 12.94 -14.63 -7.83
CA TRP A 208 13.52 -15.57 -8.79
C TRP A 208 14.80 -16.25 -8.28
N TYR A 209 15.64 -15.54 -7.52
CA TYR A 209 16.83 -16.09 -6.86
C TYR A 209 16.51 -16.81 -5.52
N GLY A 210 15.25 -17.21 -5.33
CA GLY A 210 14.56 -17.53 -4.08
C GLY A 210 15.04 -18.71 -3.22
N ASP A 211 16.30 -19.14 -3.29
CA ASP A 211 16.83 -20.16 -2.36
C ASP A 211 17.28 -19.57 -1.02
N LYS A 212 17.51 -18.24 -0.92
CA LYS A 212 17.85 -17.55 0.33
C LYS A 212 17.28 -16.13 0.33
N PHE A 213 16.12 -15.93 0.97
CA PHE A 213 15.62 -14.59 1.30
C PHE A 213 16.54 -13.97 2.37
N ASP A 214 17.53 -13.21 1.91
CA ASP A 214 18.48 -12.54 2.80
C ASP A 214 17.90 -11.20 3.29
N PRO A 215 17.89 -10.94 4.62
CA PRO A 215 17.42 -9.67 5.18
C PRO A 215 18.16 -8.44 4.63
N SER A 216 19.38 -8.59 4.11
CA SER A 216 20.13 -7.50 3.48
C SER A 216 19.42 -6.95 2.24
N ILE A 217 18.72 -7.78 1.47
CA ILE A 217 17.93 -7.34 0.31
C ILE A 217 16.79 -6.44 0.78
N GLY A 218 16.11 -6.80 1.87
CA GLY A 218 15.14 -5.94 2.54
C GLY A 218 15.77 -4.68 3.15
N GLY A 219 17.01 -4.73 3.63
CA GLY A 219 17.74 -3.53 4.04
C GLY A 219 17.93 -2.54 2.88
N VAL A 220 18.38 -3.05 1.73
CA VAL A 220 18.63 -2.24 0.52
C VAL A 220 17.34 -1.64 -0.03
N MET A 221 16.28 -2.45 -0.20
CA MET A 221 14.99 -1.96 -0.71
C MET A 221 14.37 -0.90 0.23
N LEU A 222 14.45 -1.09 1.55
CA LEU A 222 13.94 -0.13 2.52
C LEU A 222 14.76 1.17 2.50
N SER A 223 16.08 1.08 2.33
CA SER A 223 16.93 2.27 2.21
C SER A 223 16.57 3.09 0.97
N ALA A 224 16.31 2.42 -0.16
CA ALA A 224 15.85 3.08 -1.38
C ALA A 224 14.49 3.78 -1.17
N TYR A 225 13.57 3.16 -0.41
CA TYR A 225 12.30 3.79 -0.05
C TYR A 225 12.49 5.07 0.77
N ILE A 226 13.37 5.04 1.78
CA ILE A 226 13.66 6.19 2.64
C ILE A 226 14.27 7.32 1.81
N VAL A 227 15.22 7.00 0.93
CA VAL A 227 15.84 7.97 0.02
C VAL A 227 14.79 8.64 -0.87
N LEU A 228 13.85 7.87 -1.44
CA LEU A 228 12.74 8.42 -2.23
C LEU A 228 11.88 9.37 -1.42
N ILE A 229 11.47 8.99 -0.20
CA ILE A 229 10.64 9.85 0.64
C ILE A 229 11.38 11.17 0.92
N VAL A 230 12.67 11.10 1.22
CA VAL A 230 13.48 12.30 1.51
C VAL A 230 13.66 13.16 0.26
N SER A 231 13.91 12.56 -0.91
CA SER A 231 14.06 13.31 -2.16
C SER A 231 12.77 14.04 -2.53
N GLU A 232 11.63 13.34 -2.47
CA GLU A 232 10.32 13.94 -2.77
C GLU A 232 9.95 15.02 -1.76
N PHE A 233 10.21 14.81 -0.47
CA PHE A 233 9.97 15.84 0.54
C PHE A 233 10.84 17.08 0.31
N THR A 234 12.06 16.91 -0.19
CA THR A 234 12.94 18.02 -0.57
C THR A 234 12.41 18.77 -1.79
N VAL A 235 11.87 18.06 -2.77
CA VAL A 235 11.20 18.65 -3.95
C VAL A 235 9.95 19.45 -3.54
N ILE A 236 9.11 18.86 -2.67
CA ILE A 236 7.93 19.54 -2.10
C ILE A 236 8.34 20.84 -1.41
N ARG A 237 9.37 20.79 -0.56
CA ARG A 237 9.85 21.95 0.18
C ARG A 237 10.43 23.02 -0.74
N HIS A 238 11.20 22.63 -1.75
CA HIS A 238 11.77 23.59 -2.70
C HIS A 238 10.68 24.33 -3.48
N ASN A 239 9.62 23.62 -3.88
CA ASN A 239 8.49 24.23 -4.56
C ASN A 239 7.67 25.16 -3.63
N ALA A 240 7.46 24.77 -2.38
CA ALA A 240 6.78 25.61 -1.39
C ALA A 240 7.56 26.90 -1.04
N ASP A 241 8.90 26.81 -0.96
CA ASP A 241 9.77 27.96 -0.66
C ASP A 241 9.90 28.93 -1.85
N SER A 242 9.55 28.50 -3.06
CA SER A 242 9.61 29.30 -4.29
C SER A 242 8.36 30.15 -4.57
N LEU A 243 7.30 29.99 -3.76
CA LEU A 243 6.08 30.80 -3.88
C LEU A 243 6.28 32.18 -3.24
N PRO A 244 5.92 33.28 -3.94
CA PRO A 244 5.93 34.59 -3.32
C PRO A 244 4.90 34.60 -2.18
N LEU A 245 5.36 34.96 -0.98
CA LEU A 245 4.51 35.31 0.14
C LEU A 245 3.65 36.50 -0.30
N CYS A 246 2.40 36.23 -0.69
CA CYS A 246 1.36 37.26 -0.85
C CYS A 246 0.90 37.74 0.53
#